data_AF-A0A4Q1FGK6-F1
#
_entry.id   AF-A0A4Q1FGK6-F1
#
_cell.length_a   1.000
_cell.length_b   1.000
_cell.length_c   1.000
_cell.angle_alpha   90.00
_cell.angle_beta   90.00
_cell.angle_gamma   90.00
#
_symmetry.space_group_name_H-M   'P 1'
#
loop_
_entity.id
_entity.type
_entity.pdbx_description
1 polymer ?
#
loop_
_entity_poly.entity_id
_entity_poly.type
_entity_poly.pdbx_seq_one_letter_code
_entity_poly.pdbx_strand_id
1 'polypeptide(L)' 'MLIIPIKDGENIDRALKRYKRKFDKTGTVRQLRARTAFIKPSVIKRAQIQKAAYIQTLKDGLES' A
#
# COMPACT_ATOMS: atom_id res chain seq x y z
N MET A 1 2.38 9.94 -13.05
CA MET A 1 3.62 10.69 -12.78
C MET A 1 3.43 11.50 -11.50
N LEU A 2 4.28 11.33 -10.49
CA LEU A 2 4.12 12.01 -9.19
C LEU A 2 4.84 13.36 -9.22
N ILE A 3 4.09 14.43 -9.48
CA ILE A 3 4.58 15.81 -9.40
C ILE A 3 4.33 16.33 -7.99
N ILE A 4 5.31 17.01 -7.42
CA ILE A 4 5.21 17.73 -6.14
C ILE A 4 5.71 19.16 -6.37
N PRO A 5 4.85 20.18 -6.22
CA PRO A 5 5.29 21.55 -6.33
C PRO A 5 6.19 21.92 -5.13
N ILE A 6 7.29 22.60 -5.41
CA ILE A 6 8.19 23.19 -4.42
C ILE A 6 7.95 24.71 -4.49
N LYS A 7 7.80 25.37 -3.34
CA LYS A 7 7.68 26.84 -3.25
C LYS A 7 9.04 27.46 -2.92
N ASP A 8 9.25 28.70 -3.34
CA ASP A 8 10.47 29.43 -3.00
C ASP A 8 10.62 29.61 -1.48
N GLY A 9 11.81 29.30 -0.97
CA GLY A 9 12.12 29.29 0.47
C GLY A 9 11.80 27.98 1.20
N GLU A 10 11.28 26.95 0.52
CA GLU A 10 11.08 25.65 1.13
C GLU A 10 12.38 24.82 1.19
N ASN A 11 12.71 24.29 2.36
CA ASN A 11 13.83 23.35 2.51
C ASN A 11 13.60 22.07 1.70
N ILE A 12 14.57 21.72 0.86
CA ILE A 12 14.61 20.54 -0.03
C ILE A 12 14.24 19.24 0.73
N ASP A 13 14.69 19.10 1.98
CA ASP A 13 14.40 17.91 2.79
C ASP A 13 12.90 17.69 3.02
N ARG A 14 12.13 18.77 3.19
CA ARG A 14 10.67 18.69 3.37
C ARG A 14 9.99 18.24 2.08
N ALA A 15 10.45 18.75 0.94
CA ALA A 15 9.95 18.35 -0.38
C ALA A 15 10.23 16.86 -0.65
N LEU A 16 11.45 16.39 -0.36
CA LEU A 16 11.84 14.98 -0.49
C LEU A 16 11.01 14.07 0.42
N LYS A 17 10.77 14.48 1.67
CA LYS A 17 9.93 13.71 2.61
C LYS A 17 8.48 13.60 2.12
N ARG A 18 7.92 14.68 1.56
CA ARG A 18 6.58 14.62 0.93
C ARG A 18 6.56 13.72 -0.29
N TYR A 19 7.61 13.76 -1.11
CA TYR A 19 7.76 12.86 -2.25
C TYR A 19 7.75 11.40 -1.83
N LYS A 20 8.62 11.05 -0.88
CA LYS A 20 8.69 9.70 -0.33
C LYS A 20 7.32 9.24 0.20
N ARG A 21 6.66 10.06 1.02
CA ARG A 21 5.31 9.75 1.53
C ARG A 21 4.26 9.58 0.43
N LYS A 22 4.29 10.42 -0.61
CA LYS A 22 3.35 10.34 -1.74
C LYS A 22 3.61 9.09 -2.59
N PHE A 23 4.88 8.72 -2.78
CA PHE A 23 5.29 7.51 -3.47
C PHE A 23 4.87 6.25 -2.70
N ASP A 24 5.14 6.20 -1.40
CA ASP A 24 4.74 5.09 -0.52
C ASP A 24 3.21 4.96 -0.45
N LYS A 25 2.48 6.08 -0.34
CA LYS A 25 1.00 6.10 -0.33
C LYS A 25 0.41 5.59 -1.65
N THR A 26 1.07 5.87 -2.77
CA THR A 26 0.64 5.35 -4.09
C THR A 26 0.88 3.84 -4.19
N GLY A 27 1.77 3.28 -3.37
CA GLY A 27 2.00 1.83 -3.31
C GLY A 27 2.63 1.25 -4.58
N THR A 28 3.29 2.09 -5.39
CA THR A 28 3.93 1.72 -6.66
C THR A 28 4.91 0.57 -6.50
N VAL A 29 5.76 0.59 -5.46
CA VAL A 29 6.72 -0.47 -5.15
C VAL A 29 6.01 -1.79 -4.87
N ARG A 30 4.89 -1.75 -4.11
CA ARG A 30 4.11 -2.94 -3.79
C ARG A 30 3.45 -3.52 -5.03
N GLN A 31 2.90 -2.67 -5.90
CA GLN A 31 2.32 -3.11 -7.17
C GLN A 31 3.38 -3.71 -8.10
N LEU A 32 4.55 -3.08 -8.20
CA LEU A 32 5.65 -3.58 -9.02
C LEU A 32 6.09 -4.97 -8.54
N ARG A 33 6.31 -5.14 -7.23
CA ARG A 33 6.62 -6.44 -6.61
C ARG A 33 5.53 -7.48 -6.81
N ALA A 34 4.25 -7.10 -6.79
CA ALA A 34 3.15 -8.03 -7.02
C ALA A 34 3.03 -8.47 -8.50
N ARG A 35 3.51 -7.64 -9.42
CA ARG A 35 3.44 -7.88 -10.88
C ARG A 35 4.65 -8.59 -11.46
N THR A 36 5.70 -8.83 -10.67
CA THR A 36 6.91 -9.54 -11.14
C THR A 36 6.62 -10.99 -11.53
N ALA A 37 5.59 -11.61 -10.94
CA ALA A 37 5.20 -12.99 -11.20
C ALA A 37 3.71 -13.10 -11.52
N PHE A 38 3.37 -14.05 -12.39
CA PHE A 38 1.98 -14.42 -12.62
C PHE A 38 1.42 -15.23 -11.45
N ILE A 39 0.36 -14.73 -10.83
CA ILE A 39 -0.36 -15.43 -9.76
C ILE A 39 -1.70 -15.90 -10.32
N LYS A 40 -1.94 -17.21 -10.29
CA LYS A 40 -3.20 -17.80 -10.76
C LYS A 40 -4.40 -17.20 -10.00
N PRO A 41 -5.54 -16.94 -10.67
CA PRO A 41 -6.72 -16.35 -10.01
C PRO A 41 -7.22 -17.15 -8.80
N SER A 42 -7.08 -18.49 -8.83
CA SER A 42 -7.45 -19.37 -7.71
C SER A 42 -6.62 -19.10 -6.44
N VAL A 43 -5.32 -18.82 -6.60
CA VAL A 43 -4.41 -18.51 -5.50
C VAL A 43 -4.75 -17.16 -4.88
N ILE A 44 -5.07 -16.16 -5.71
CA ILE A 44 -5.50 -14.83 -5.26
C ILE A 44 -6.79 -14.93 -4.44
N LYS A 45 -7.80 -15.64 -4.97
CA LYS A 45 -9.09 -15.85 -4.27
C LYS A 45 -8.89 -16.53 -2.92
N ARG A 46 -8.04 -17.55 -2.84
CA ARG A 46 -7.74 -18.24 -1.58
C ARG A 46 -7.15 -17.29 -0.54
N ALA A 47 -6.17 -16.47 -0.93
CA ALA A 47 -5.54 -15.51 -0.02
C ALA A 47 -6.53 -14.44 0.49
N GLN A 48 -7.49 -14.02 -0.34
CA GLN A 48 -8.55 -13.10 0.05
C GLN A 48 -9.47 -13.71 1.12
N ILE A 49 -9.92 -14.94 0.93
CA ILE A 49 -10.81 -15.65 1.87
C ILE A 49 -10.11 -15.86 3.22
N GLN A 50 -8.85 -16.33 3.21
CA GLN A 50 -8.07 -16.52 4.43
C GLN A 50 -7.92 -15.21 5.22
N LYS A 51 -7.62 -14.11 4.53
CA LYS A 51 -7.50 -12.80 5.17
C LYS A 51 -8.84 -12.33 5.74
N ALA A 52 -9.95 -12.56 5.03
CA ALA A 52 -11.28 -12.18 5.50
C ALA A 52 -11.67 -12.95 6.77
N ALA A 53 -11.47 -14.27 6.78
CA ALA A 53 -11.71 -15.10 7.96
C ALA A 53 -10.89 -14.63 9.17
N TYR A 54 -9.60 -14.35 8.98
CA TYR A 54 -8.73 -13.82 10.05
C TYR A 54 -9.21 -12.48 10.62
N ILE A 55 -9.66 -11.56 9.76
CA ILE A 55 -10.19 -10.26 10.22
C ILE A 55 -11.51 -10.47 10.97
N GLN A 56 -12.36 -11.39 10.52
CA GLN A 56 -13.63 -11.68 11.19
C GLN A 56 -13.38 -12.22 12.60
N THR A 57 -12.49 -13.21 12.75
CA THR A 57 -12.15 -13.76 14.07
C THR A 57 -11.62 -12.71 15.05
N LEU A 58 -10.87 -11.73 14.55
CA LEU A 58 -10.36 -10.62 15.37
C LEU A 58 -11.47 -9.67 15.83
N LYS A 59 -12.51 -9.46 15.01
CA LYS A 59 -13.66 -8.62 15.36
C LYS A 59 -14.55 -9.33 16.37
N ASP A 60 -14.86 -10.59 16.12
CA ASP A 60 -15.72 -11.38 17.01
C ASP A 60 -15.12 -11.48 18.42
N GLY A 61 -13.79 -11.61 18.52
CA GLY A 61 -13.07 -11.61 19.80
C GLY A 61 -12.93 -10.23 20.49
N LEU A 62 -13.21 -9.12 19.79
CA LEU A 62 -13.28 -7.78 20.38
C LEU A 62 -14.70 -7.41 20.84
N GLU A 63 -15.72 -8.03 20.24
CA GLU A 63 -17.14 -7.80 20.56
C GLU A 63 -17.65 -8.72 21.69
N SER A 64 -16.88 -9.73 22.08
CA SER A 64 -17.14 -10.63 23.22
C SER A 64 -16.58 -10.08 24.53
#